data_AF-A0A956GRU9-F1
#
_entry.id   AF-A0A956GRU9-F1
#
_cell.length_a   1.000
_cell.length_b   1.000
_cell.length_c   1.000
_cell.angle_alpha   90.00
_cell.angle_beta   90.00
_cell.angle_gamma   90.00
#
_symmetry.space_group_name_H-M   'P 1'
#
loop_
_entity.id
_entity.type
_entity.pdbx_description
1 polymer ?
#
loop_
_entity_poly.entity_id
_entity_poly.type
_entity_poly.pdbx_seq_one_letter_code
_entity_poly.pdbx_strand_id
1 'polypeptide(L)'
;MDQPISPSRLLSRFVAYRAALEAVERCRIASAQWRGWASLRDQARRAAASVAHNLAEGNGHPPGSAERARYQRIALGSALELESALEPGTSASRWARRSSSSPRS
;
A
#
# COMPACT_ATOMS: atom_id res chain seq x y z
N MET A 1 -21.11 -10.20 30.17
CA MET A 1 -21.48 -9.54 28.90
C MET A 1 -20.25 -9.51 28.03
N ASP A 2 -20.24 -10.30 26.95
CA ASP A 2 -19.17 -10.21 25.97
C ASP A 2 -19.30 -8.90 25.20
N GLN A 3 -18.24 -8.10 25.22
CA GLN A 3 -18.16 -6.90 24.40
C GLN A 3 -18.15 -7.32 22.91
N PRO A 4 -18.95 -6.68 22.04
CA PRO A 4 -18.91 -6.98 20.62
C PRO A 4 -17.50 -6.78 20.09
N ILE A 5 -16.98 -7.76 19.33
CA ILE A 5 -15.65 -7.65 18.76
C ILE A 5 -15.64 -6.47 17.79
N SER A 6 -14.85 -5.44 18.11
CA SER A 6 -14.70 -4.27 17.25
C SER A 6 -14.21 -4.69 15.84
N PRO A 7 -14.75 -4.10 14.76
CA PRO A 7 -14.34 -4.40 13.38
C PRO A 7 -12.82 -4.30 13.15
N SER A 8 -12.16 -3.36 13.82
CA SER A 8 -10.70 -3.20 13.77
C SER A 8 -9.96 -4.42 14.34
N ARG A 9 -10.53 -5.07 15.37
CA ARG A 9 -9.98 -6.27 16.02
C ARG A 9 -10.12 -7.50 15.13
N LEU A 10 -11.22 -7.62 14.36
CA LEU A 10 -11.40 -8.69 13.38
C LEU A 10 -10.39 -8.57 12.23
N LEU A 11 -10.20 -7.37 11.69
CA LEU A 11 -9.29 -7.13 10.59
C LEU A 11 -7.82 -7.34 10.97
N SER A 12 -7.44 -7.02 12.21
CA SER A 12 -6.08 -7.20 12.73
C SER A 12 -5.61 -8.67 12.79
N ARG A 13 -6.53 -9.65 12.72
CA ARG A 13 -6.19 -11.09 12.68
C ARG A 13 -5.78 -11.56 11.29
N PHE A 14 -6.09 -10.81 10.22
CA PHE A 14 -5.74 -11.19 8.86
C PHE A 14 -4.34 -10.69 8.50
N VAL A 15 -3.43 -11.64 8.29
CA VAL A 15 -2.02 -11.37 7.94
C VAL A 15 -1.92 -10.45 6.72
N ALA A 16 -2.71 -10.71 5.67
CA ALA A 16 -2.73 -9.90 4.46
C ALA A 16 -3.14 -8.44 4.72
N TYR A 17 -4.14 -8.21 5.57
CA TYR A 17 -4.59 -6.85 5.89
C TYR A 17 -3.52 -6.09 6.69
N ARG A 18 -2.87 -6.75 7.67
CA ARG A 18 -1.75 -6.16 8.40
C ARG A 18 -0.58 -5.82 7.48
N ALA A 19 -0.23 -6.72 6.57
CA ALA A 19 0.81 -6.47 5.57
C ALA A 19 0.45 -5.28 4.66
N ALA A 20 -0.83 -5.13 4.30
CA ALA A 20 -1.29 -3.98 3.53
C ALA A 20 -1.16 -2.66 4.30
N LEU A 21 -1.52 -2.61 5.59
CA LEU A 21 -1.32 -1.43 6.44
C LEU A 21 0.16 -1.07 6.58
N GLU A 22 1.02 -2.08 6.74
CA GLU A 22 2.46 -1.88 6.76
C GLU A 22 2.98 -1.35 5.42
N ALA A 23 2.47 -1.86 4.29
CA ALA A 23 2.81 -1.36 2.96
C ALA A 23 2.38 0.10 2.77
N VAL A 24 1.22 0.50 3.27
CA VAL A 24 0.76 1.91 3.28
C VAL A 24 1.78 2.81 3.99
N GLU A 25 2.17 2.43 5.20
CA GLU A 25 3.10 3.25 5.99
C GLU A 25 4.50 3.30 5.37
N ARG A 26 5.01 2.14 4.93
CA ARG A 26 6.31 2.06 4.22
C ARG A 26 6.29 2.88 2.93
N CYS A 27 5.21 2.82 2.15
CA CYS A 27 5.04 3.62 0.94
C CYS A 27 4.99 5.11 1.27
N ARG A 28 4.26 5.52 2.32
CA ARG A 28 4.19 6.91 2.77
C ARG A 28 5.59 7.47 3.08
N ILE A 29 6.38 6.72 3.86
CA ILE A 29 7.76 7.08 4.23
C ILE A 29 8.65 7.11 2.99
N ALA A 30 8.70 6.02 2.22
CA ALA A 30 9.60 5.87 1.09
C ALA A 30 9.35 6.92 0.01
N SER A 31 8.09 7.26 -0.26
CA SER A 31 7.68 8.21 -1.29
C SER A 31 7.82 9.68 -0.87
N ALA A 32 8.04 9.98 0.42
CA ALA A 32 8.19 11.36 0.90
C ALA A 32 9.40 12.08 0.26
N GLN A 33 10.44 11.33 -0.11
CA GLN A 33 11.67 11.86 -0.71
C GLN A 33 11.62 12.01 -2.24
N TRP A 34 10.51 11.63 -2.90
CA TRP A 34 10.40 11.62 -4.36
C TRP A 34 10.16 13.03 -4.91
N ARG A 35 11.24 13.81 -5.09
CA ARG A 35 11.20 15.17 -5.63
C ARG A 35 11.02 15.15 -7.15
N GLY A 36 10.08 15.94 -7.69
CA GLY A 36 9.78 15.99 -9.12
C GLY A 36 8.83 14.90 -9.64
N TRP A 37 8.39 13.98 -8.78
CA TRP A 37 7.55 12.82 -9.14
C TRP A 37 6.21 12.82 -8.38
N ALA A 38 5.54 13.97 -8.32
CA ALA A 38 4.35 14.14 -7.48
C ALA A 38 3.19 13.19 -7.87
N SER A 39 2.96 12.99 -9.17
CA SER A 39 1.92 12.10 -9.70
C SER A 39 2.21 10.63 -9.35
N LEU A 40 3.44 10.18 -9.53
CA LEU A 40 3.86 8.82 -9.19
C LEU A 40 3.77 8.55 -7.68
N ARG A 41 4.15 9.53 -6.86
CA ARG A 41 3.99 9.46 -5.39
C ARG A 41 2.52 9.31 -5.01
N ASP A 42 1.63 10.09 -5.63
CA ASP A 42 0.21 9.99 -5.38
C ASP A 42 -0.33 8.62 -5.80
N GLN A 43 0.01 8.16 -7.01
CA GLN A 43 -0.38 6.85 -7.52
C GLN A 43 0.06 5.72 -6.58
N ALA A 44 1.32 5.71 -6.13
CA ALA A 44 1.81 4.70 -5.19
C ALA A 44 1.02 4.71 -3.87
N ARG A 45 0.76 5.90 -3.30
CA ARG A 45 0.00 6.02 -2.05
C ARG A 45 -1.44 5.55 -2.19
N ARG A 46 -2.12 5.90 -3.29
CA ARG A 46 -3.48 5.43 -3.56
C ARG A 46 -3.54 3.92 -3.78
N ALA A 47 -2.58 3.38 -4.53
CA ALA A 47 -2.49 1.93 -4.76
C ALA A 47 -2.31 1.16 -3.44
N ALA A 48 -1.38 1.60 -2.58
CA ALA A 48 -1.18 0.99 -1.26
C ALA A 48 -2.45 1.04 -0.39
N ALA A 49 -3.13 2.20 -0.33
CA ALA A 49 -4.37 2.34 0.42
C ALA A 49 -5.49 1.45 -0.13
N SER A 50 -5.59 1.34 -1.47
CA SER A 50 -6.56 0.50 -2.16
C SER A 50 -6.43 -0.97 -1.79
N VAL A 51 -5.20 -1.49 -1.62
CA VAL A 51 -5.00 -2.88 -1.14
C VAL A 51 -5.67 -3.07 0.22
N ALA A 52 -5.44 -2.18 1.18
CA ALA A 52 -6.01 -2.27 2.52
C ALA A 52 -7.54 -2.14 2.50
N HIS A 53 -8.09 -1.19 1.74
CA HIS A 53 -9.53 -0.97 1.64
C HIS A 53 -10.25 -2.17 1.03
N ASN A 54 -9.76 -2.70 -0.10
CA ASN A 54 -10.38 -3.86 -0.74
C ASN A 54 -10.31 -5.12 0.13
N LEU A 55 -9.22 -5.33 0.87
CA LEU A 55 -9.15 -6.45 1.83
C LEU A 55 -10.15 -6.27 2.97
N ALA A 56 -10.32 -5.06 3.50
CA ALA A 56 -11.29 -4.78 4.55
C ALA A 56 -12.73 -5.01 4.06
N GLU A 57 -13.07 -4.46 2.89
CA GLU A 57 -14.39 -4.59 2.28
C GLU A 57 -14.71 -6.04 1.93
N GLY A 58 -13.78 -6.74 1.27
CA GLY A 58 -13.90 -8.16 0.97
C GLY A 58 -14.10 -9.04 2.21
N ASN A 59 -13.45 -8.70 3.33
CA ASN A 59 -13.65 -9.40 4.60
C ASN A 59 -14.99 -9.11 5.28
N GLY A 60 -15.73 -8.08 4.84
CA GLY A 60 -17.12 -7.85 5.22
C GLY A 60 -18.09 -8.86 4.60
N HIS A 61 -17.67 -9.57 3.55
CA HIS A 61 -18.47 -10.60 2.90
C HIS A 61 -18.24 -12.01 3.48
N PRO A 62 -19.24 -12.91 3.37
CA PRO A 62 -19.13 -14.27 3.88
C PRO A 62 -17.89 -15.01 3.35
N PRO A 63 -17.23 -15.85 4.17
CA PRO A 63 -16.17 -16.75 3.70
C PRO A 63 -16.62 -17.58 2.49
N GLY A 64 -15.77 -17.67 1.46
CA GLY A 64 -16.06 -18.43 0.24
C GLY A 64 -16.97 -17.74 -0.77
N SER A 65 -17.50 -16.55 -0.47
CA SER A 65 -18.37 -15.82 -1.39
C SER A 65 -17.61 -15.29 -2.62
N ALA A 66 -18.32 -15.22 -3.76
CA ALA A 66 -17.78 -14.67 -5.01
C ALA A 66 -17.34 -13.20 -4.86
N GLU A 67 -18.09 -12.39 -4.10
CA GLU A 67 -17.71 -11.00 -3.84
C GLU A 67 -16.43 -10.90 -3.01
N ARG A 68 -16.28 -11.71 -1.95
CA ARG A 68 -15.02 -11.75 -1.20
C ARG A 68 -13.82 -12.07 -2.11
N ALA A 69 -13.97 -13.06 -3.00
CA ALA A 69 -12.92 -13.40 -3.97
C ALA A 69 -12.66 -12.27 -4.98
N ARG A 70 -13.69 -11.54 -5.40
CA ARG A 70 -13.57 -10.37 -6.28
C ARG A 70 -12.75 -9.26 -5.63
N TYR A 71 -13.07 -8.88 -4.40
CA TYR A 71 -12.30 -7.86 -3.67
C TYR A 71 -10.85 -8.26 -3.43
N GLN A 72 -10.59 -9.55 -3.17
CA GLN A 72 -9.22 -10.07 -3.06
C GLN A 72 -8.45 -9.94 -4.39
N ARG A 73 -9.10 -10.19 -5.53
CA ARG A 73 -8.49 -9.96 -6.86
C ARG A 73 -8.21 -8.49 -7.13
N ILE A 74 -9.11 -7.58 -6.73
CA ILE A 74 -8.89 -6.14 -6.85
C ILE A 74 -7.71 -5.70 -5.97
N ALA A 75 -7.64 -6.19 -4.73
CA ALA A 75 -6.51 -5.93 -3.84
C ALA A 75 -5.18 -6.41 -4.44
N LEU A 76 -5.16 -7.59 -5.08
CA LEU A 76 -3.98 -8.07 -5.81
C LEU A 76 -3.61 -7.14 -6.97
N GLY A 77 -4.58 -6.70 -7.76
CA GLY A 77 -4.35 -5.71 -8.83
C GLY A 77 -3.72 -4.41 -8.30
N SER A 78 -4.26 -3.87 -7.21
CA SER A 78 -3.70 -2.68 -6.56
C SER A 78 -2.29 -2.91 -5.99
N ALA A 79 -1.95 -4.14 -5.55
CA ALA A 79 -0.61 -4.45 -5.09
C ALA A 79 0.41 -4.47 -6.26
N LEU A 80 0.02 -4.99 -7.42
CA LEU A 80 0.84 -4.95 -8.64
C LEU A 80 1.03 -3.52 -9.15
N GLU A 81 -0.02 -2.70 -9.11
CA GLU A 81 0.09 -1.27 -9.41
C GLU A 81 1.06 -0.56 -8.46
N LEU A 82 0.98 -0.83 -7.16
CA LEU A 82 1.92 -0.29 -6.18
C LEU A 82 3.37 -0.68 -6.52
N GLU A 83 3.63 -1.95 -6.82
CA GLU A 83 4.96 -2.44 -7.21
C GLU A 83 5.50 -1.68 -8.43
N SER A 84 4.69 -1.56 -9.47
CA SER A 84 5.06 -0.81 -10.69
C SER A 84 5.33 0.68 -10.42
N ALA A 85 4.66 1.29 -9.44
CA ALA A 85 4.89 2.69 -9.08
C ALA A 85 6.14 2.88 -8.21
N LEU A 86 6.49 1.89 -7.38
CA LEU A 86 7.66 1.92 -6.49
C LEU A 86 9.00 1.78 -7.24
N GLU A 87 9.01 0.99 -8.31
CA GLU A 87 10.22 0.72 -9.11
C GLU A 87 10.90 2.01 -9.63
N PRO A 88 10.21 2.90 -10.40
CA PRO A 88 10.80 4.15 -10.86
C PRO A 88 11.08 5.13 -9.72
N GLY A 89 10.22 5.20 -8.70
CA GLY A 89 10.40 6.13 -7.58
C GLY A 89 11.63 5.84 -6.72
N THR A 90 11.96 4.56 -6.53
CA THR A 90 13.17 4.14 -5.82
C THR A 90 14.44 4.49 -6.61
N SER A 91 14.41 4.30 -7.93
CA SER A 91 15.51 4.64 -8.83
C SER A 91 15.76 6.15 -8.90
N ALA A 92 14.70 6.97 -8.97
CA ALA A 92 14.79 8.43 -8.89
C ALA A 92 15.42 8.92 -7.57
N SER A 93 15.01 8.31 -6.44
CA SER A 93 15.55 8.65 -5.12
C SER A 93 17.05 8.34 -4.98
N ARG A 94 17.50 7.21 -5.55
CA ARG A 94 18.93 6.85 -5.58
C ARG A 94 19.74 7.82 -6.43
N TRP A 95 19.21 8.26 -7.56
CA TRP A 95 19.88 9.25 -8.41
C TRP A 95 20.03 10.59 -7.69
N ALA A 96 18.97 11.11 -7.06
CA ALA A 96 19.00 12.37 -6.34
C ALA A 96 20.02 12.39 -5.17
N ARG A 97 20.18 11.28 -4.45
CA ARG A 97 21.20 11.16 -3.38
C ARG A 97 22.62 11.24 -3.93
N ARG A 98 22.90 10.58 -5.06
CA ARG A 98 24.22 10.58 -5.68
C ARG A 98 24.61 11.96 -6.22
N SER A 99 23.68 12.69 -6.81
CA SER A 99 23.95 14.04 -7.35
C SER A 99 24.14 15.10 -6.26
N SER A 100 23.62 14.90 -5.04
CA SER A 100 23.88 15.79 -3.90
C SER A 100 25.22 15.57 -3.18
N SER A 101 25.89 14.45 -3.43
CA SER A 101 27.15 14.05 -2.76
C SER A 101 28.42 14.35 -3.57
N SER A 102 28.31 14.95 -4.76
CA SER A 102 29.50 15.43 -5.49
C SER A 102 30.10 16.65 -4.79
N PRO A 103 31.41 16.67 -4.49
CA PRO A 103 32.07 17.87 -3.99
C PRO A 103 31.90 18.97 -5.03
N ARG A 104 31.46 20.16 -4.61
CA ARG A 104 31.57 21.36 -5.44
C ARG A 104 33.06 21.68 -5.56
N SER A 105 33.64 21.35 -6.70
CA SER A 105 34.96 21.80 -7.15
C SER A 105 34.92 23.28 -7.52
#